data_AF-A0A3L9HSQ8-F1
#
_entry.id   AF-A0A3L9HSQ8-F1
#
_cell.length_a   1.000
_cell.length_b   1.000
_cell.length_c   1.000
_cell.angle_alpha   90.00
_cell.angle_beta   90.00
_cell.angle_gamma   90.00
#
_symmetry.space_group_name_H-M   'P 1'
#
loop_
_entity.id
_entity.type
_entity.pdbx_description
1 polymer ?
#
loop_
_entity_poly.entity_id
_entity_poly.type
_entity_poly.pdbx_seq_one_letter_code
_entity_poly.pdbx_strand_id
1 'polypeptide(L)'
;MLHPRARTMLLLSLPAVAIGIASSLILIVVMKIASALQNLLWQRLPGTLGIAQDSPLWIIGVLTLTGIAVGLVIRFSQGHAGPDPACEPLIGAPVPPSALPGLIVALILGLAGGVSLGPEHPIMTVNIALAVAIGARLLPRVNRMEWTILASAGTIGALFG
;
A
#
# COMPACT_ATOMS: atom_id res chain seq x y z
N MET A 1 32.28 -5.08 27.18
CA MET A 1 31.05 -4.31 27.44
C MET A 1 30.65 -3.64 26.13
N LEU A 2 29.44 -3.88 25.61
CA LEU A 2 29.00 -3.27 24.34
C LEU A 2 28.97 -1.75 24.47
N HIS A 3 29.44 -1.05 23.44
CA HIS A 3 29.37 0.41 23.36
C HIS A 3 27.89 0.86 23.50
N PRO A 4 27.58 1.96 24.22
CA PRO A 4 26.21 2.38 24.48
C PRO A 4 25.33 2.46 23.23
N ARG A 5 25.90 2.91 22.10
CA ARG A 5 25.24 2.94 20.79
C ARG A 5 24.88 1.55 20.24
N ALA A 6 25.76 0.56 20.41
CA ALA A 6 25.52 -0.81 19.96
C ALA A 6 24.37 -1.46 20.75
N ARG A 7 24.26 -1.16 22.05
CA ARG A 7 23.14 -1.62 22.88
C ARG A 7 21.80 -1.03 22.42
N THR A 8 21.77 0.25 22.09
CA THR A 8 20.57 0.91 21.56
C THR A 8 20.17 0.34 20.20
N MET A 9 21.13 0.11 19.29
CA MET A 9 20.85 -0.52 17.99
C MET A 9 20.35 -1.95 18.12
N LEU A 10 20.90 -2.73 19.05
CA LEU A 10 20.44 -4.10 19.31
C LEU A 10 18.99 -4.11 19.83
N LEU A 11 18.62 -3.16 20.68
CA LEU A 11 17.25 -3.00 21.18
C LEU A 11 16.26 -2.58 20.08
N LEU A 12 16.70 -1.72 19.16
CA LEU A 12 15.89 -1.28 18.02
C LEU A 12 15.81 -2.32 16.90
N SER A 13 16.63 -3.36 16.92
CA SER A 13 16.59 -4.43 15.91
C SER A 13 15.29 -5.24 15.96
N LEU A 14 14.73 -5.45 17.16
CA LEU A 14 13.48 -6.18 17.32
C LEU A 14 12.28 -5.44 16.69
N PRO A 15 12.01 -4.15 16.98
CA PRO A 15 10.96 -3.40 16.29
C PRO A 15 11.25 -3.23 14.80
N ALA A 16 12.53 -3.17 14.38
CA ALA A 16 12.91 -3.14 12.97
C ALA A 16 12.43 -4.40 12.21
N VAL A 17 12.73 -5.58 12.77
CA VAL A 17 12.30 -6.86 12.18
C VAL A 17 10.78 -6.96 12.16
N ALA A 18 10.11 -6.58 13.25
CA ALA A 18 8.65 -6.60 13.31
C ALA A 18 8.00 -5.69 12.25
N ILE A 19 8.56 -4.49 12.03
CA ILE A 19 8.08 -3.57 10.99
C ILE A 19 8.36 -4.12 9.60
N GLY A 20 9.55 -4.69 9.35
CA GLY A 20 9.84 -5.35 8.07
C GLY A 20 8.83 -6.44 7.75
N ILE A 21 8.55 -7.34 8.70
CA ILE A 21 7.56 -8.40 8.55
C ILE A 21 6.16 -7.82 8.29
N ALA A 22 5.74 -6.82 9.06
CA ALA A 22 4.44 -6.19 8.88
C ALA A 22 4.30 -5.51 7.50
N SER A 23 5.32 -4.76 7.06
CA SER A 23 5.36 -4.12 5.75
C SER A 23 5.26 -5.13 4.61
N SER A 24 5.98 -6.25 4.71
CA SER A 24 5.90 -7.34 3.72
C SER A 24 4.53 -8.01 3.70
N LEU A 25 3.95 -8.29 4.87
CA LEU A 25 2.62 -8.90 4.97
C LEU A 25 1.54 -8.00 4.36
N ILE A 26 1.60 -6.68 4.61
CA ILE A 26 0.66 -5.71 4.03
C ILE A 26 0.75 -5.76 2.49
N LEU A 27 1.96 -5.71 1.93
CA LEU A 27 2.17 -5.82 0.49
C LEU A 27 1.59 -7.12 -0.07
N ILE A 28 1.95 -8.27 0.53
CA ILE A 28 1.51 -9.60 0.06
C ILE A 28 -0.01 -9.71 0.08
N VAL A 29 -0.67 -9.29 1.16
CA VAL A 29 -2.13 -9.37 1.28
C VAL A 29 -2.81 -8.52 0.23
N VAL A 30 -2.38 -7.27 0.06
CA VAL A 30 -2.96 -6.35 -0.92
C VAL A 30 -2.77 -6.89 -2.34
N MET A 31 -1.55 -7.32 -2.69
CA MET A 31 -1.25 -7.87 -4.01
C MET A 31 -2.03 -9.14 -4.29
N LYS A 32 -2.23 -10.01 -3.29
CA LYS A 32 -3.00 -11.24 -3.45
C LYS A 32 -4.48 -10.96 -3.71
N ILE A 33 -5.06 -9.98 -3.02
CA ILE A 33 -6.45 -9.56 -3.25
C ILE A 33 -6.58 -8.93 -4.64
N ALA A 34 -5.68 -8.02 -5.00
CA ALA A 34 -5.67 -7.39 -6.32
C ALA A 34 -5.54 -8.41 -7.44
N SER A 35 -4.61 -9.36 -7.33
CA SER A 35 -4.42 -10.44 -8.30
C SER A 35 -5.64 -11.35 -8.41
N ALA A 36 -6.29 -11.71 -7.29
CA ALA A 36 -7.51 -12.50 -7.33
C ALA A 36 -8.64 -11.78 -8.08
N LEU A 37 -8.82 -10.47 -7.82
CA LEU A 37 -9.80 -9.65 -8.51
C LEU A 37 -9.44 -9.45 -10.00
N GLN A 38 -8.16 -9.26 -10.31
CA GLN A 38 -7.66 -9.19 -11.69
C GLN A 38 -7.98 -10.47 -12.47
N ASN A 39 -7.74 -11.65 -11.89
CA ASN A 39 -8.10 -12.93 -12.51
C ASN A 39 -9.62 -13.05 -12.76
N LEU A 40 -10.44 -12.55 -11.84
CA LEU A 40 -11.88 -12.53 -12.01
C LEU A 40 -12.30 -11.63 -13.19
N LEU A 41 -11.78 -10.40 -13.22
CA LEU A 41 -12.11 -9.37 -14.23
C LEU A 41 -11.61 -9.71 -15.63
N TRP A 42 -10.39 -10.24 -15.74
CA TRP A 42 -9.73 -10.42 -17.04
C TRP A 42 -9.79 -11.83 -17.59
N GLN A 43 -10.05 -12.85 -16.76
CA GLN A 43 -10.09 -14.24 -17.22
C GLN A 43 -11.46 -14.87 -17.07
N ARG A 44 -12.03 -14.85 -15.86
CA ARG A 44 -13.28 -15.60 -15.57
C ARG A 44 -14.51 -14.93 -16.18
N LEU A 45 -14.69 -13.63 -15.96
CA LEU A 45 -15.84 -12.88 -16.47
C LEU A 45 -15.95 -12.90 -18.00
N PRO A 46 -14.92 -12.51 -18.78
CA PRO A 46 -15.02 -12.55 -20.24
C PRO A 46 -15.24 -13.98 -20.75
N GLY A 47 -14.59 -14.98 -20.11
CA GLY A 47 -14.79 -16.40 -20.44
C GLY A 47 -16.25 -16.86 -20.25
N THR A 48 -16.91 -16.47 -19.16
CA THR A 48 -18.33 -16.80 -18.92
C THR A 48 -19.30 -16.09 -19.87
N LEU A 49 -18.91 -14.93 -20.40
CA LEU A 49 -19.72 -14.15 -21.32
C LEU A 49 -19.44 -14.49 -22.79
N GLY A 50 -18.48 -15.40 -23.07
CA GLY A 50 -18.06 -15.73 -24.43
C GLY A 50 -17.30 -14.59 -25.14
N ILE A 51 -16.77 -13.64 -24.37
CA ILE A 51 -16.00 -12.50 -24.89
C ILE A 51 -14.52 -12.88 -24.91
N ALA A 52 -13.84 -12.61 -26.03
CA ALA A 52 -12.39 -12.80 -26.11
C ALA A 52 -11.66 -11.84 -25.16
N GLN A 53 -10.63 -12.32 -24.48
CA GLN A 53 -9.91 -11.55 -23.44
C GLN A 53 -9.21 -10.30 -24.00
N ASP A 54 -8.84 -10.34 -25.28
CA ASP A 54 -8.23 -9.28 -26.05
C ASP A 54 -9.26 -8.33 -26.71
N SER A 55 -10.55 -8.51 -26.42
CA SER A 55 -11.61 -7.66 -26.96
C SER A 55 -11.39 -6.20 -26.55
N PRO A 56 -11.24 -5.27 -27.51
CA PRO A 56 -11.06 -3.85 -27.20
C PRO A 56 -12.23 -3.26 -26.38
N LEU A 57 -13.46 -3.74 -26.63
CA LEU A 57 -14.65 -3.31 -25.89
C LEU A 57 -14.60 -3.73 -24.41
N TRP A 58 -14.08 -4.92 -24.12
CA TRP A 58 -13.92 -5.38 -22.74
C TRP A 58 -12.86 -4.55 -22.01
N ILE A 59 -11.71 -4.32 -22.65
CA ILE A 59 -10.63 -3.50 -22.10
C ILE A 59 -11.14 -2.09 -21.76
N ILE A 60 -11.80 -1.44 -22.72
CA ILE A 60 -12.36 -0.09 -22.52
C ILE A 60 -13.42 -0.10 -21.40
N GLY A 61 -14.31 -1.09 -21.39
CA GLY A 61 -15.33 -1.23 -20.36
C GLY A 61 -14.76 -1.39 -18.95
N VAL A 62 -13.81 -2.32 -18.77
CA VAL A 62 -13.16 -2.58 -17.48
C VAL A 62 -12.38 -1.36 -17.00
N LEU A 63 -11.59 -0.71 -17.87
CA LEU A 63 -10.83 0.49 -17.51
C LEU A 63 -11.76 1.65 -17.12
N THR A 64 -12.85 1.86 -17.86
CA THR A 64 -13.83 2.92 -17.57
C THR A 64 -14.52 2.67 -16.22
N LEU A 65 -14.99 1.45 -15.98
CA LEU A 65 -15.60 1.07 -14.71
C LEU A 65 -14.62 1.17 -13.55
N THR A 66 -13.36 0.79 -13.76
CA THR A 66 -12.29 0.94 -12.77
C THR A 66 -12.07 2.41 -12.42
N GLY A 67 -11.98 3.29 -13.42
CA GLY A 67 -11.82 4.73 -13.19
C GLY A 67 -12.99 5.32 -12.41
N ILE A 68 -14.23 4.93 -12.73
CA ILE A 68 -15.42 5.34 -11.97
C ILE A 68 -15.34 4.82 -10.53
N ALA A 69 -15.04 3.54 -10.33
CA ALA A 69 -14.98 2.93 -9.00
C ALA A 69 -13.89 3.58 -8.12
N VAL A 70 -12.69 3.77 -8.66
CA VAL A 70 -11.59 4.46 -7.98
C VAL A 70 -11.97 5.91 -7.67
N GLY A 71 -12.55 6.64 -8.62
CA GLY A 71 -13.02 8.01 -8.42
C GLY A 71 -14.08 8.13 -7.33
N LEU A 72 -15.02 7.18 -7.24
CA LEU A 72 -16.00 7.12 -6.16
C LEU A 72 -15.35 6.85 -4.80
N VAL A 73 -14.38 5.91 -4.75
CA VAL A 73 -13.64 5.63 -3.51
C VAL A 73 -12.88 6.86 -3.04
N ILE A 74 -12.15 7.53 -3.93
CA ILE A 74 -11.44 8.78 -3.62
C ILE A 74 -12.42 9.85 -3.13
N ARG A 75 -13.57 10.01 -3.81
CA ARG A 75 -14.54 11.06 -3.46
C ARG A 75 -15.20 10.86 -2.09
N PHE A 76 -15.52 9.62 -1.74
CA PHE A 76 -16.34 9.32 -0.55
C PHE A 76 -15.53 8.81 0.65
N SER A 77 -14.28 8.40 0.46
CA SER A 77 -13.42 7.96 1.56
C SER A 77 -12.90 9.15 2.35
N GLN A 78 -12.75 8.98 3.67
CA GLN A 78 -12.08 9.96 4.51
C GLN A 78 -10.64 10.18 4.02
N GLY A 79 -10.19 11.44 4.00
CA GLY A 79 -8.86 11.79 3.51
C GLY A 79 -8.64 11.53 2.02
N HIS A 80 -9.71 11.36 1.23
CA HIS A 80 -9.70 11.22 -0.22
C HIS A 80 -8.78 10.10 -0.76
N ALA A 81 -8.72 8.98 -0.03
CA ALA A 81 -7.82 7.87 -0.33
C ALA A 81 -6.33 8.23 -0.30
N GLY A 82 -5.96 9.27 0.46
CA GLY A 82 -4.56 9.64 0.69
C GLY A 82 -4.01 10.64 -0.35
N PRO A 83 -2.71 10.95 -0.24
CA PRO A 83 -2.02 11.88 -1.14
C PRO A 83 -1.93 11.34 -2.57
N ASP A 84 -1.83 12.26 -3.53
CA ASP A 84 -1.57 11.93 -4.93
C ASP A 84 -0.15 11.36 -5.10
N PRO A 85 0.00 10.09 -5.54
CA PRO A 85 1.31 9.48 -5.76
C PRO A 85 2.22 10.20 -6.75
N ALA A 86 1.66 10.96 -7.68
CA ALA A 86 2.42 11.66 -8.71
C ALA A 86 2.99 13.02 -8.25
N CYS A 87 2.46 13.57 -7.16
CA CYS A 87 2.84 14.90 -6.67
C CYS A 87 3.70 14.86 -5.40
N GLU A 88 3.79 13.71 -4.74
CA GLU A 88 4.44 13.56 -3.45
C GLU A 88 5.72 12.69 -3.54
N PRO A 89 6.72 12.96 -2.68
CA PRO A 89 7.89 12.10 -2.60
C PRO A 89 7.49 10.72 -2.05
N LEU A 90 8.20 9.68 -2.50
CA LEU A 90 7.92 8.30 -2.08
C LEU A 90 7.91 8.13 -0.56
N ILE A 91 8.83 8.82 0.14
CA ILE A 91 8.86 8.87 1.60
C ILE A 91 8.29 10.22 2.03
N GLY A 92 7.05 10.19 2.49
CA GLY A 92 6.30 11.39 2.89
C GLY A 92 6.02 11.47 4.39
N ALA A 93 5.36 12.56 4.77
CA ALA A 93 4.83 12.70 6.12
C ALA A 93 3.73 11.65 6.38
N PRO A 94 3.59 11.15 7.62
CA PRO A 94 2.59 10.14 7.94
C PRO A 94 1.17 10.69 7.74
N VAL A 95 0.38 10.00 6.92
CA VAL A 95 -1.03 10.35 6.67
C VAL A 95 -1.91 9.89 7.84
N PRO A 96 -3.08 10.52 8.06
CA PRO A 96 -4.01 10.08 9.10
C PRO A 96 -4.48 8.62 8.82
N PRO A 97 -4.51 7.74 9.84
CA PRO A 97 -4.93 6.34 9.68
C PRO A 97 -6.34 6.16 9.09
N SER A 98 -7.21 7.16 9.22
CA SER A 98 -8.55 7.16 8.64
C SER A 98 -8.56 7.21 7.11
N ALA A 99 -7.48 7.66 6.47
CA ALA A 99 -7.36 7.68 5.00
C ALA A 99 -6.91 6.34 4.41
N LEU A 100 -6.33 5.46 5.24
CA LEU A 100 -5.74 4.20 4.79
C LEU A 100 -6.74 3.22 4.18
N PRO A 101 -7.97 3.03 4.72
CA PRO A 101 -8.93 2.12 4.11
C PRO A 101 -9.27 2.53 2.67
N GLY A 102 -9.48 3.83 2.44
CA GLY A 102 -9.75 4.37 1.11
C GLY A 102 -8.58 4.16 0.15
N LEU A 103 -7.35 4.44 0.62
CA LEU A 103 -6.11 4.24 -0.15
C LEU A 103 -5.93 2.78 -0.56
N ILE A 104 -6.12 1.83 0.36
CA ILE A 104 -5.99 0.40 0.10
C ILE A 104 -7.03 -0.08 -0.91
N VAL A 105 -8.29 0.36 -0.77
CA VAL A 105 -9.36 -0.01 -1.72
C VAL A 105 -9.08 0.57 -3.11
N ALA A 106 -8.68 1.84 -3.19
CA ALA A 106 -8.33 2.48 -4.46
C ALA A 106 -7.15 1.77 -5.15
N LEU A 107 -6.12 1.41 -4.39
CA LEU A 107 -4.98 0.62 -4.87
C LEU A 107 -5.41 -0.74 -5.42
N ILE A 108 -6.21 -1.51 -4.67
CA ILE A 108 -6.68 -2.83 -5.09
C ILE A 108 -7.49 -2.74 -6.38
N LEU A 109 -8.41 -1.77 -6.47
CA LEU A 109 -9.22 -1.56 -7.66
C LEU A 109 -8.37 -1.14 -8.87
N GLY A 110 -7.43 -0.20 -8.69
CA GLY A 110 -6.54 0.26 -9.74
C GLY A 110 -5.68 -0.87 -10.30
N LEU A 111 -5.04 -1.66 -9.43
CA LEU A 111 -4.25 -2.82 -9.83
C LEU A 111 -5.10 -3.89 -10.53
N ALA A 112 -6.25 -4.25 -9.93
CA ALA A 112 -7.11 -5.28 -10.48
C ALA A 112 -7.73 -4.89 -11.84
N GLY A 113 -8.03 -3.61 -12.00
CA GLY A 113 -8.51 -3.04 -13.26
C GLY A 113 -7.43 -2.83 -14.32
N GLY A 114 -6.18 -3.23 -14.07
CA GLY A 114 -5.11 -3.18 -15.06
C GLY A 114 -4.57 -1.76 -15.33
N VAL A 115 -4.77 -0.83 -14.40
CA VAL A 115 -4.18 0.52 -14.50
C VAL A 115 -2.67 0.39 -14.38
N SER A 116 -1.93 1.11 -15.24
CA SER A 116 -0.46 1.10 -15.25
C SER A 116 0.11 1.97 -14.12
N LEU A 117 -0.18 1.58 -12.88
CA LEU A 117 0.33 2.17 -11.65
C LEU A 117 0.88 1.05 -10.77
N GLY A 118 2.06 1.26 -10.20
CA GLY A 118 2.64 0.32 -9.25
C GLY A 118 2.15 0.56 -7.82
N PRO A 119 2.30 -0.45 -6.93
CA PRO A 119 1.86 -0.35 -5.54
C PRO A 119 2.82 0.43 -4.65
N GLU A 120 3.96 0.90 -5.15
CA GLU A 120 5.10 1.33 -4.35
C GLU A 120 4.73 2.48 -3.42
N HIS A 121 4.15 3.56 -3.99
CA HIS A 121 3.80 4.75 -3.22
C HIS A 121 2.63 4.51 -2.26
N PRO A 122 1.50 3.90 -2.68
CA PRO A 122 0.41 3.56 -1.77
C PRO A 122 0.83 2.64 -0.61
N ILE A 123 1.61 1.58 -0.87
CA ILE A 123 2.07 0.66 0.18
C ILE A 123 3.05 1.35 1.13
N MET A 124 3.96 2.18 0.60
CA MET A 124 4.84 3.02 1.43
C MET A 124 4.07 3.93 2.37
N THR A 125 3.05 4.61 1.85
CA THR A 125 2.18 5.50 2.61
C THR A 125 1.45 4.75 3.73
N VAL A 126 0.89 3.58 3.43
CA VAL A 126 0.21 2.71 4.42
C VAL A 126 1.17 2.27 5.53
N ASN A 127 2.35 1.78 5.16
CA ASN A 127 3.32 1.27 6.11
C ASN A 127 3.86 2.38 7.03
N ILE A 128 4.19 3.56 6.48
CA ILE A 128 4.63 4.72 7.27
C ILE A 128 3.53 5.16 8.25
N ALA A 129 2.29 5.29 7.78
CA ALA A 129 1.18 5.74 8.61
C ALA A 129 0.88 4.77 9.76
N LEU A 130 0.88 3.46 9.48
CA LEU A 130 0.68 2.44 10.51
C LEU A 130 1.84 2.38 11.50
N ALA A 131 3.09 2.38 11.01
CA ALA A 131 4.26 2.34 11.88
C ALA A 131 4.31 3.55 12.81
N VAL A 132 3.98 4.75 12.32
CA VAL A 132 3.96 5.96 13.15
C VAL A 132 2.76 5.94 14.11
N ALA A 133 1.57 5.56 13.65
CA ALA A 133 0.38 5.55 14.50
C ALA A 133 0.46 4.52 15.63
N ILE A 134 1.03 3.35 15.36
CA ILE A 134 1.21 2.27 16.35
C ILE A 134 2.46 2.53 17.17
N GLY A 135 3.58 2.85 16.53
CA GLY A 135 4.88 3.08 17.16
C GLY A 135 4.86 4.24 18.15
N ALA A 136 4.19 5.35 17.81
CA ALA A 136 4.02 6.48 18.73
C ALA A 136 3.17 6.13 19.96
N ARG A 137 2.30 5.12 19.88
CA ARG A 137 1.51 4.62 21.03
C ARG A 137 2.30 3.64 21.89
N LEU A 138 3.11 2.78 21.28
CA LEU A 138 3.88 1.75 21.99
C LEU A 138 5.15 2.31 22.65
N LEU A 139 5.88 3.18 21.96
CA LEU A 139 7.10 3.80 22.47
C LEU A 139 7.06 5.32 22.21
N PRO A 140 6.33 6.09 23.03
CA PRO A 140 6.15 7.54 22.83
C PRO A 140 7.45 8.36 22.93
N ARG A 141 8.55 7.75 23.39
CA ARG A 141 9.89 8.36 23.46
C ARG A 141 10.64 8.35 22.12
N VAL A 142 10.21 7.52 21.17
CA VAL A 142 10.83 7.36 19.84
C VAL A 142 10.23 8.41 18.90
N ASN A 143 11.08 9.11 18.13
CA ASN A 143 10.60 10.18 17.25
C ASN A 143 9.80 9.58 16.08
N ARG A 144 8.76 10.27 15.62
CA ARG A 144 7.97 9.88 14.43
C ARG A 144 8.87 9.65 13.21
N MET A 145 9.93 10.45 13.05
CA MET A 145 10.87 10.30 11.95
C MET A 145 11.61 8.94 11.98
N GLU A 146 11.92 8.41 13.16
CA GLU A 146 12.58 7.10 13.29
C GLU A 146 11.64 5.97 12.83
N TRP A 147 10.35 6.08 13.16
CA TRP A 147 9.32 5.16 12.66
C TRP A 147 9.13 5.24 11.15
N THR A 148 9.11 6.46 10.60
CA THR A 148 9.05 6.67 9.15
C THR A 148 10.24 6.03 8.44
N ILE A 149 11.46 6.23 8.93
CA ILE A 149 12.68 5.63 8.35
C ILE A 149 12.60 4.11 8.39
N LEU A 150 12.18 3.55 9.52
CA LEU A 150 12.11 2.11 9.71
C LEU A 150 11.06 1.45 8.81
N ALA A 151 9.87 2.05 8.71
CA ALA A 151 8.82 1.63 7.80
C ALA A 151 9.24 1.77 6.34
N SER A 152 9.97 2.84 5.99
CA SER A 152 10.45 3.06 4.64
C SER A 152 11.47 2.00 4.23
N ALA A 153 12.45 1.74 5.09
CA ALA A 153 13.45 0.70 4.86
C ALA A 153 12.80 -0.69 4.73
N GLY A 154 11.87 -1.03 5.64
CA GLY A 154 11.13 -2.29 5.56
C GLY A 154 10.28 -2.42 4.30
N THR A 155 9.67 -1.33 3.84
CA THR A 155 8.84 -1.33 2.63
C THR A 155 9.67 -1.45 1.36
N ILE A 156 10.81 -0.76 1.27
CA ILE A 156 11.75 -0.93 0.14
C ILE A 156 12.22 -2.39 0.08
N GLY A 157 12.60 -2.97 1.23
CA GLY A 157 12.97 -4.39 1.31
C GLY A 157 11.84 -5.32 0.86
N ALA A 158 10.59 -5.01 1.17
CA ALA A 158 9.44 -5.80 0.75
C ALA A 158 9.11 -5.67 -0.75
N LEU A 159 9.30 -4.49 -1.33
CA LEU A 159 8.97 -4.21 -2.73
C LEU A 159 10.01 -4.77 -3.71
N PHE A 160 11.28 -4.80 -3.30
CA PHE A 160 12.41 -5.09 -4.20
C PHE A 160 13.35 -6.21 -3.75
N GLY A 161 13.12 -6.82 -2.58
CA GLY A 161 13.88 -7.96 -2.07
C GLY A 161 13.22 -9.29 -2.40
#